data_AF-A0A5C2RPB5-F1
#
_entry.id   AF-A0A5C2RPB5-F1
#
_cell.length_a   1.000
_cell.length_b   1.000
_cell.length_c   1.000
_cell.angle_alpha   90.00
_cell.angle_beta   90.00
_cell.angle_gamma   90.00
#
_symmetry.space_group_name_H-M   'P 1'
#
loop_
_entity.id
_entity.type
_entity.pdbx_description
1 polymer ?
#
loop_
_entity_poly.entity_id
_entity_poly.type
_entity_poly.pdbx_seq_one_letter_code
_entity_poly.pdbx_strand_id
1 'polypeptide(L)'
;MATRSREPSSSHRRAERVMKISVQPGPATCGYGFIIDYNCLRHWAKILYGELFGPDALSSMTSEEAEESIQATLSVAASSIPLKVYKQFPRFPRLRHRLALMHPGQRRYLLVLKDNSSQEVLSTIITPDDLDGVRQMLGLGEQKPKWYRLPEW
;
A
#
# COMPACT_ATOMS: atom_id res chain seq x y z
N MET A 1 32.70 35.73 -53.14
CA MET A 1 31.35 35.41 -52.64
C MET A 1 31.21 33.89 -52.61
N ALA A 2 30.91 33.16 -51.54
CA ALA A 2 30.63 33.46 -50.15
C ALA A 2 31.15 32.27 -49.32
N THR A 3 31.84 32.54 -48.22
CA THR A 3 32.25 31.58 -47.20
C THR A 3 31.01 31.17 -46.38
N ARG A 4 30.77 29.86 -46.19
CA ARG A 4 29.81 29.37 -45.18
C ARG A 4 30.59 28.76 -44.01
N SER A 5 30.73 29.58 -42.98
CA SER A 5 31.16 29.18 -41.64
C SER A 5 30.22 28.11 -41.09
N ARG A 6 30.80 27.04 -40.57
CA ARG A 6 30.10 25.99 -39.82
C ARG A 6 30.31 26.32 -38.35
N GLU A 7 29.28 26.85 -37.70
CA GLU A 7 29.29 27.12 -36.26
C GLU A 7 29.39 25.81 -35.47
N PRO A 8 30.21 25.74 -34.41
CA PRO A 8 30.25 24.57 -33.56
C PRO A 8 29.05 24.55 -32.61
N SER A 9 28.31 23.44 -32.72
CA SER A 9 27.26 22.95 -31.83
C SER A 9 27.50 23.31 -30.35
N SER A 10 26.49 23.92 -29.74
CA SER A 10 26.45 24.35 -28.36
C SER A 10 26.85 23.25 -27.38
N SER A 11 27.82 23.54 -26.51
CA SER A 11 28.15 22.75 -25.35
C SER A 11 27.01 22.84 -24.32
N HIS A 12 26.22 21.78 -24.20
CA HIS A 12 25.27 21.66 -23.10
C HIS A 12 26.02 21.60 -21.76
N ARG A 13 26.05 22.73 -21.05
CA ARG A 13 26.46 22.79 -19.65
C ARG A 13 25.51 21.89 -18.86
N ARG A 14 26.04 20.74 -18.42
CA ARG A 14 25.37 19.81 -17.51
C ARG A 14 25.07 20.58 -16.22
N ALA A 15 23.82 20.99 -16.03
CA ALA A 15 23.40 21.64 -14.80
C ALA A 15 23.81 20.75 -13.62
N GLU A 16 24.63 21.29 -12.72
CA GLU A 16 24.94 20.65 -11.45
C GLU A 16 23.60 20.46 -10.72
N ARG A 17 23.12 19.22 -10.70
CA ARG A 17 21.99 18.85 -9.85
C ARG A 17 22.50 19.00 -8.43
N VAL A 18 22.15 20.12 -7.81
CA VAL A 18 22.18 20.24 -6.35
C VAL A 18 21.30 19.11 -5.83
N MET A 19 21.93 17.99 -5.48
CA MET A 19 21.28 16.93 -4.73
C MET A 19 20.92 17.55 -3.40
N LYS A 20 19.67 17.99 -3.28
CA LYS A 20 19.05 18.26 -1.99
C LYS A 20 19.16 16.93 -1.24
N ILE A 21 20.10 16.85 -0.31
CA ILE A 21 20.15 15.77 0.66
C ILE A 21 18.90 15.96 1.50
N SER A 22 17.81 15.31 1.09
CA SER A 22 16.69 15.05 1.96
C SER A 22 17.26 14.21 3.09
N VAL A 23 17.42 14.82 4.27
CA VAL A 23 17.61 14.08 5.51
C VAL A 23 16.53 13.00 5.50
N GLN A 24 16.93 11.72 5.33
CA GLN A 24 15.96 10.65 5.38
C GLN A 24 15.31 10.75 6.76
N PRO A 25 14.00 10.99 6.81
CA PRO A 25 13.33 10.89 8.08
C PRO A 25 13.56 9.47 8.60
N GLY A 26 13.87 9.33 9.89
CA GLY A 26 14.11 8.02 10.49
C GLY A 26 12.97 7.03 10.16
N PRO A 27 13.22 5.72 10.27
CA PRO A 27 12.19 4.73 9.99
C PRO A 27 10.94 5.05 10.81
N ALA A 28 9.77 5.00 10.17
CA ALA A 28 8.51 5.24 10.87
C ALA A 28 8.42 4.31 12.09
N THR A 29 8.20 4.89 13.27
CA THR A 29 8.04 4.13 14.52
C THR A 29 6.58 3.90 14.87
N CYS A 30 5.67 4.70 14.28
CA CYS A 30 4.23 4.61 14.49
C CYS A 30 3.48 4.70 13.16
N GLY A 31 2.45 3.88 13.02
CA GLY A 31 1.53 3.88 11.89
C GLY A 31 0.09 4.06 12.35
N TYR A 32 -0.67 4.87 11.63
CA TYR A 32 -2.10 5.07 11.79
C TYR A 32 -2.86 4.27 10.75
N GLY A 33 -3.84 3.48 11.18
CA GLY A 33 -4.70 2.75 10.27
C GLY A 33 -5.45 1.61 10.94
N PHE A 34 -5.67 0.54 10.19
CA PHE A 34 -6.57 -0.56 10.55
C PHE A 34 -5.83 -1.89 10.69
N ILE A 35 -6.29 -2.74 11.61
CA ILE A 35 -5.79 -4.11 11.71
C ILE A 35 -6.58 -4.98 10.74
N ILE A 36 -5.84 -5.56 9.80
CA ILE A 36 -6.30 -6.61 8.90
C ILE A 36 -5.94 -7.93 9.56
N ASP A 37 -6.95 -8.73 9.87
CA ASP A 37 -6.77 -10.06 10.43
C ASP A 37 -6.91 -11.14 9.34
N TYR A 38 -6.77 -12.40 9.78
CA TYR A 38 -6.90 -13.56 8.91
C TYR A 38 -8.27 -13.62 8.20
N ASN A 39 -9.37 -13.23 8.85
CA ASN A 39 -10.70 -13.29 8.26
C ASN A 39 -10.84 -12.26 7.12
N CYS A 40 -10.34 -11.04 7.34
CA CYS A 40 -10.26 -10.02 6.30
C CYS A 40 -9.40 -10.49 5.13
N LEU A 41 -8.21 -11.05 5.41
CA LEU A 41 -7.34 -11.59 4.35
C LEU A 41 -8.01 -12.74 3.58
N ARG A 42 -8.68 -13.66 4.28
CA ARG A 42 -9.38 -14.79 3.66
C ARG A 42 -10.52 -14.33 2.77
N HIS A 43 -11.29 -13.34 3.20
CA HIS A 43 -12.33 -12.73 2.38
C HIS A 43 -11.75 -12.12 1.09
N TRP A 44 -10.68 -11.33 1.21
CA TRP A 44 -10.00 -10.74 0.06
C TRP A 44 -9.32 -11.77 -0.84
N ALA A 45 -8.79 -12.85 -0.29
CA ALA A 45 -8.20 -13.94 -1.06
C ALA A 45 -9.24 -14.59 -1.98
N LYS A 46 -10.49 -14.78 -1.51
CA LYS A 46 -11.59 -15.27 -2.35
C LYS A 46 -11.91 -14.32 -3.49
N ILE A 47 -12.02 -13.02 -3.19
CA ILE A 47 -12.28 -11.99 -4.21
C ILE A 47 -11.18 -12.00 -5.27
N LEU A 48 -9.92 -11.98 -4.85
CA LEU A 48 -8.77 -11.97 -5.75
C LEU A 48 -8.66 -13.25 -6.57
N TYR A 49 -8.95 -14.40 -5.98
CA TYR A 49 -9.00 -15.65 -6.72
C TYR A 49 -10.06 -15.58 -7.83
N GLY A 50 -11.24 -15.06 -7.51
CA GLY A 50 -12.30 -14.83 -8.49
C GLY A 50 -11.91 -13.82 -9.59
N GLU A 51 -11.17 -12.76 -9.23
CA GLU A 51 -10.62 -11.80 -10.20
C GLU A 51 -9.59 -12.43 -11.16
N LEU A 52 -8.81 -13.42 -10.69
CA LEU A 52 -7.74 -14.07 -11.46
C LEU A 52 -8.23 -15.23 -12.32
N PHE A 53 -9.16 -16.04 -11.80
CA PHE A 53 -9.56 -17.31 -12.41
C PHE A 53 -11.03 -17.36 -12.82
N GLY A 54 -11.81 -16.31 -12.51
CA GLY A 54 -13.24 -16.21 -12.79
C GLY A 54 -14.10 -16.29 -11.53
N PRO A 55 -15.27 -15.62 -11.50
CA PRO A 55 -16.08 -15.47 -10.29
C PRO A 55 -16.53 -16.79 -9.66
N ASP A 56 -16.71 -17.83 -10.46
CA ASP A 56 -17.18 -19.16 -10.02
C ASP A 56 -16.06 -20.20 -9.89
N ALA A 57 -14.78 -19.80 -10.03
CA ALA A 57 -13.65 -20.73 -10.06
C ALA A 57 -13.50 -21.57 -8.78
N LEU A 58 -13.86 -21.00 -7.63
CA LEU A 58 -13.89 -21.75 -6.36
C LEU A 58 -15.10 -22.68 -6.24
N SER A 59 -16.19 -22.38 -6.95
CA SER A 59 -17.45 -23.14 -6.87
C SER A 59 -17.37 -24.49 -7.58
N SER A 60 -16.46 -24.63 -8.56
CA SER A 60 -16.20 -25.90 -9.26
C SER A 60 -15.28 -26.86 -8.50
N MET A 61 -14.70 -26.42 -7.37
CA MET A 61 -13.74 -27.19 -6.59
C MET A 61 -14.42 -27.93 -5.44
N THR A 62 -13.76 -28.96 -4.93
CA THR A 62 -14.08 -29.50 -3.60
C THR A 62 -13.79 -28.46 -2.51
N SER A 63 -14.36 -28.66 -1.32
CA SER A 63 -14.12 -27.75 -0.19
C SER A 63 -12.64 -27.70 0.23
N GLU A 64 -11.92 -28.80 0.08
CA GLU A 64 -10.49 -28.92 0.43
C GLU A 64 -9.64 -28.15 -0.58
N GLU A 65 -9.81 -28.39 -1.88
CA GLU A 65 -9.10 -27.69 -2.96
C GLU A 65 -9.38 -26.18 -2.95
N ALA A 66 -10.62 -25.78 -2.67
CA ALA A 66 -10.99 -24.38 -2.55
C ALA A 66 -10.27 -23.72 -1.38
N GLU A 67 -10.19 -24.39 -0.22
CA GLU A 67 -9.46 -23.85 0.93
C GLU A 67 -7.96 -23.78 0.67
N GLU A 68 -7.34 -24.77 0.03
CA GLU A 68 -5.94 -24.73 -0.37
C GLU A 68 -5.65 -23.55 -1.31
N SER A 69 -6.51 -23.33 -2.30
CA SER A 69 -6.43 -22.21 -3.23
C SER A 69 -6.55 -20.86 -2.53
N ILE A 70 -7.48 -20.75 -1.58
CA ILE A 70 -7.64 -19.55 -0.75
C ILE A 70 -6.39 -19.30 0.09
N GLN A 71 -5.83 -20.35 0.72
CA GLN A 71 -4.62 -20.25 1.55
C GLN A 71 -3.42 -19.78 0.72
N ALA A 72 -3.24 -20.33 -0.48
CA ALA A 72 -2.20 -19.90 -1.41
C ALA A 72 -2.35 -18.42 -1.80
N THR A 73 -3.58 -17.92 -1.85
CA THR A 73 -3.91 -16.54 -2.27
C THR A 73 -3.81 -15.52 -1.12
N LEU A 74 -3.64 -15.94 0.14
CA LEU A 74 -3.55 -15.00 1.28
C LEU A 74 -2.37 -14.04 1.18
N SER A 75 -1.22 -14.49 0.66
CA SER A 75 -0.04 -13.65 0.44
C SER A 75 -0.28 -12.58 -0.64
N VAL A 76 -1.02 -12.94 -1.68
CA VAL A 76 -1.48 -12.03 -2.74
C VAL A 76 -2.47 -11.03 -2.17
N ALA A 77 -3.40 -11.46 -1.31
CA ALA A 77 -4.31 -10.57 -0.61
C ALA A 77 -3.58 -9.53 0.24
N ALA A 78 -2.62 -9.95 1.06
CA ALA A 78 -1.83 -9.05 1.88
C ALA A 78 -1.11 -7.97 1.04
N SER A 79 -0.49 -8.35 -0.08
CA SER A 79 0.21 -7.38 -0.95
C SER A 79 -0.73 -6.51 -1.81
N SER A 80 -1.91 -7.02 -2.17
CA SER A 80 -2.86 -6.34 -3.06
C SER A 80 -3.78 -5.35 -2.34
N ILE A 81 -4.17 -5.63 -1.09
CA ILE A 81 -5.08 -4.77 -0.32
C ILE A 81 -4.56 -3.32 -0.28
N PRO A 82 -3.31 -3.04 0.13
CA PRO A 82 -2.82 -1.66 0.15
C PRO A 82 -2.91 -1.01 -1.22
N LEU A 83 -2.54 -1.72 -2.30
CA LEU A 83 -2.61 -1.17 -3.65
C LEU A 83 -4.03 -0.76 -4.05
N LYS A 84 -5.03 -1.60 -3.74
CA LYS A 84 -6.44 -1.28 -3.99
C LYS A 84 -6.91 -0.08 -3.16
N VAL A 85 -6.55 -0.03 -1.86
CA VAL A 85 -6.83 1.12 -0.97
C VAL A 85 -6.29 2.41 -1.58
N TYR A 86 -5.00 2.47 -1.92
CA TYR A 86 -4.38 3.70 -2.46
C TYR A 86 -4.91 4.10 -3.83
N LYS A 87 -5.38 3.14 -4.63
CA LYS A 87 -6.02 3.42 -5.92
C LYS A 87 -7.40 4.05 -5.74
N GLN A 88 -8.18 3.54 -4.79
CA GLN A 88 -9.54 4.01 -4.53
C GLN A 88 -9.58 5.29 -3.69
N PHE A 89 -8.62 5.49 -2.79
CA PHE A 89 -8.54 6.61 -1.87
C PHE A 89 -7.22 7.38 -2.06
N PRO A 90 -7.13 8.23 -3.11
CA PRO A 90 -5.87 8.87 -3.52
C PRO A 90 -5.38 9.95 -2.56
N ARG A 91 -6.18 10.34 -1.55
CA ARG A 91 -5.83 11.34 -0.53
C ARG A 91 -4.83 10.82 0.49
N PHE A 92 -4.69 9.50 0.62
CA PHE A 92 -3.69 8.93 1.52
C PHE A 92 -2.27 9.14 0.97
N PRO A 93 -1.31 9.50 1.84
CA PRO A 93 0.09 9.64 1.44
C PRO A 93 0.64 8.29 0.99
N ARG A 94 1.37 8.26 -0.13
CA ARG A 94 1.98 7.01 -0.62
C ARG A 94 3.16 6.61 0.25
N LEU A 95 2.91 5.71 1.19
CA LEU A 95 3.94 5.22 2.11
C LEU A 95 4.82 4.16 1.44
N ARG A 96 6.07 4.07 1.90
CA ARG A 96 6.96 2.95 1.58
C ARG A 96 6.50 1.66 2.28
N HIS A 97 6.10 1.78 3.54
CA HIS A 97 5.62 0.68 4.37
C HIS A 97 4.11 0.81 4.56
N ARG A 98 3.36 0.21 3.65
CA ARG A 98 1.88 0.29 3.63
C ARG A 98 1.22 -0.81 4.44
N LEU A 99 1.97 -1.87 4.74
CA LEU A 99 1.52 -3.01 5.50
C LEU A 99 2.63 -3.43 6.45
N ALA A 100 2.33 -3.49 7.74
CA ALA A 100 3.28 -3.95 8.75
C ALA A 100 2.75 -5.23 9.40
N LEU A 101 3.61 -6.25 9.53
CA LEU A 101 3.24 -7.50 10.19
C LEU A 101 3.29 -7.31 11.71
N MET A 102 2.14 -7.24 12.36
CA MET A 102 2.04 -6.96 13.80
C MET A 102 2.19 -8.22 14.65
N HIS A 103 1.57 -9.31 14.21
CA HIS A 103 1.63 -10.61 14.90
C HIS A 103 1.76 -11.75 13.89
N PRO A 104 2.97 -12.28 13.65
CA PRO A 104 3.22 -13.36 12.70
C PRO A 104 2.33 -14.58 12.92
N GLY A 105 2.25 -15.06 14.18
CA GLY A 105 1.46 -16.25 14.52
C GLY A 105 -0.05 -16.10 14.33
N GLN A 106 -0.57 -14.87 14.32
CA GLN A 106 -1.99 -14.59 14.12
C GLN A 106 -2.29 -14.04 12.71
N ARG A 107 -1.27 -13.93 11.85
CA ARG A 107 -1.34 -13.27 10.53
C ARG A 107 -2.05 -11.92 10.60
N ARG A 108 -1.79 -11.14 11.65
CA ARG A 108 -2.36 -9.80 11.82
C ARG A 108 -1.42 -8.77 11.26
N TYR A 109 -1.96 -7.95 10.37
CA TYR A 109 -1.25 -6.87 9.72
C TYR A 109 -1.89 -5.54 10.09
N LEU A 110 -1.07 -4.50 10.14
CA LEU A 110 -1.53 -3.13 10.15
C LEU A 110 -1.48 -2.60 8.72
N LEU A 111 -2.63 -2.24 8.17
CA LEU A 111 -2.70 -1.38 6.99
C LEU A 111 -2.38 0.05 7.44
N VAL A 112 -1.23 0.55 7.02
CA VAL A 112 -0.76 1.88 7.39
C VAL A 112 -1.30 2.88 6.37
N LEU A 113 -2.16 3.78 6.81
CA LEU A 113 -2.73 4.86 6.00
C LEU A 113 -1.92 6.14 6.11
N LYS A 114 -1.27 6.34 7.26
CA LYS A 114 -0.43 7.48 7.60
C LYS A 114 0.61 7.03 8.62
N ASP A 115 1.81 7.59 8.57
CA ASP A 115 2.87 7.25 9.53
C ASP A 115 3.55 8.52 10.07
N ASN A 116 4.51 8.34 10.96
CA ASN A 116 5.34 9.41 11.49
C ASN A 116 6.70 9.51 10.81
N SER A 117 6.84 9.02 9.58
CA SER A 117 8.10 9.13 8.84
C SER A 117 8.44 10.61 8.65
N SER A 118 7.55 11.44 8.10
CA SER A 118 7.83 12.87 7.87
C SER A 118 6.73 13.79 8.38
N GLN A 119 7.06 15.07 8.57
CA GLN A 119 6.09 16.09 8.92
C GLN A 119 5.04 16.30 7.81
N GLU A 120 5.41 16.05 6.55
CA GLU A 120 4.48 16.09 5.41
C GLU A 120 3.42 14.98 5.52
N VAL A 121 3.85 13.74 5.80
CA VAL A 121 2.93 12.62 6.03
C VAL A 121 2.06 12.90 7.26
N LEU A 122 2.65 13.37 8.36
CA LEU A 122 1.93 13.71 9.60
C LEU A 122 0.92 14.86 9.44
N SER A 123 1.19 15.82 8.57
CA SER A 123 0.28 16.94 8.32
C SER A 123 -0.78 16.63 7.25
N THR A 124 -0.69 15.47 6.57
CA THR A 124 -1.69 15.07 5.57
C THR A 124 -3.06 14.93 6.21
N ILE A 125 -4.03 15.65 5.67
CA ILE A 125 -5.43 15.65 6.12
C ILE A 125 -6.13 14.43 5.52
N ILE A 126 -6.55 13.53 6.39
CA ILE A 126 -7.38 12.39 6.05
C ILE A 126 -8.79 12.69 6.55
N THR A 127 -9.78 12.59 5.67
CA THR A 127 -11.16 12.86 6.05
C THR A 127 -11.80 11.65 6.72
N PRO A 128 -12.80 11.84 7.59
CA PRO A 128 -13.59 10.72 8.11
C PRO A 128 -14.18 9.85 6.99
N ASP A 129 -14.61 10.47 5.88
CA ASP A 129 -15.16 9.76 4.71
C ASP A 129 -14.13 8.82 4.07
N ASP A 130 -12.86 9.22 3.98
CA ASP A 130 -11.79 8.35 3.47
C ASP A 130 -11.59 7.13 4.40
N LEU A 131 -11.64 7.35 5.71
CA LEU A 131 -11.47 6.29 6.71
C LEU A 131 -12.66 5.33 6.71
N ASP A 132 -13.88 5.85 6.62
CA ASP A 132 -15.09 5.06 6.52
C ASP A 132 -15.15 4.28 5.21
N GLY A 133 -14.72 4.90 4.10
CA GLY A 133 -14.59 4.22 2.82
C GLY A 133 -13.63 3.03 2.89
N VAL A 134 -12.45 3.19 3.50
CA VAL A 134 -11.50 2.08 3.70
C VAL A 134 -12.10 1.00 4.59
N ARG A 135 -12.72 1.39 5.71
CA ARG A 135 -13.36 0.46 6.66
C ARG A 135 -14.45 -0.37 5.99
N GLN A 136 -15.31 0.26 5.20
CA GLN A 136 -16.39 -0.39 4.45
C GLN A 136 -15.83 -1.31 3.37
N MET A 137 -14.88 -0.82 2.56
CA MET A 137 -14.25 -1.61 1.50
C MET A 137 -13.60 -2.89 2.05
N LEU A 138 -12.99 -2.81 3.23
CA LEU A 138 -12.34 -3.95 3.87
C LEU A 138 -13.28 -4.80 4.73
N GLY A 139 -14.54 -4.39 4.90
CA GLY A 139 -15.50 -5.13 5.72
C GLY A 139 -15.13 -5.19 7.21
N LEU A 140 -14.49 -4.15 7.77
CA LEU A 140 -13.91 -4.17 9.12
C LEU A 140 -14.93 -3.91 10.25
N GLY A 141 -16.23 -3.93 9.96
CA GLY A 141 -17.29 -3.66 10.93
C GLY A 141 -17.12 -2.29 11.60
N GLU A 142 -17.21 -2.24 12.92
CA GLU A 142 -17.10 -1.01 13.72
C GLU A 142 -15.66 -0.65 14.10
N GLN A 143 -14.65 -1.34 13.55
CA GLN A 143 -13.25 -1.05 13.86
C GLN A 143 -12.93 0.42 13.55
N LYS A 144 -12.31 1.12 14.50
CA LYS A 144 -11.82 2.49 14.31
C LYS A 144 -10.31 2.49 14.04
N PRO A 145 -9.83 3.34 13.13
CA PRO A 145 -8.41 3.47 12.89
C PRO A 145 -7.72 4.13 14.09
N LYS A 146 -6.53 3.65 14.45
CA LYS A 146 -5.73 4.20 15.55
C LYS A 146 -4.25 4.14 15.25
N TRP A 147 -3.47 4.80 16.09
CA TRP A 147 -2.01 4.73 16.04
C TRP A 147 -1.51 3.45 16.70
N TYR A 148 -0.57 2.80 16.04
CA TYR A 148 0.12 1.59 16.49
C TYR A 148 1.61 1.81 16.41
N ARG A 149 2.35 1.24 17.36
CA ARG A 149 3.80 1.14 17.26
C ARG A 149 4.16 0.10 16.20
N LEU A 150 5.00 0.46 15.25
CA LEU A 150 5.45 -0.45 14.21
C LEU A 150 6.53 -1.39 14.79
N PRO A 151 6.59 -2.65 14.32
CA PRO A 151 7.70 -3.53 14.65
C PRO A 151 9.01 -2.94 14.14
N GLU A 152 10.12 -3.24 14.82
CA GLU A 152 11.45 -2.96 14.28
C GLU A 152 11.66 -3.86 13.05
N TRP A 153 12.14 -3.27 11.96
CA TRP A 153 12.28 -3.92 10.65
C TRP A 153 13.69 -4.46 10.46
#